data_AF-A0A1F9DIH3-F1
#
_entry.id   AF-A0A1F9DIH3-F1
#
_cell.length_a   1.000
_cell.length_b   1.000
_cell.length_c   1.000
_cell.angle_alpha   90.00
_cell.angle_beta   90.00
_cell.angle_gamma   90.00
#
_symmetry.space_group_name_H-M   'P 1'
#
loop_
_entity.id
_entity.type
_entity.pdbx_description
1 polymer ?
#
loop_
_entity_poly.entity_id
_entity_poly.type
_entity_poly.pdbx_seq_one_letter_code
_entity_poly.pdbx_strand_id
1 'polypeptide(L)' 'MMSSIEATSEVFVTAFRALPKKVREAVVKKMLSDKEFMEDLLDTAIIEQRRKERSRDLDEYLAERRKEVYR' A
#
# COMPACT_ATOMS: atom_id res chain seq x y z
N MET A 1 -5.27 0.57 22.05
CA MET A 1 -5.93 1.87 21.85
C MET A 1 -5.69 2.25 20.41
N MET A 2 -6.73 2.57 19.63
CA MET A 2 -6.53 3.01 18.24
C MET A 2 -5.78 4.34 18.21
N SER A 3 -4.92 4.51 17.23
CA SER A 3 -4.27 5.79 16.95
C SER A 3 -5.28 6.79 16.38
N SER A 4 -4.95 8.09 16.50
CA SER A 4 -5.74 9.17 15.88
C SER A 4 -5.82 9.03 14.36
N ILE A 5 -4.78 8.48 13.73
CA ILE A 5 -4.72 8.22 12.29
C ILE A 5 -5.72 7.13 11.90
N GLU A 6 -5.75 6.01 12.63
CA GLU A 6 -6.70 4.92 12.41
C GLU A 6 -8.15 5.38 12.62
N ALA A 7 -8.42 6.14 13.67
CA ALA A 7 -9.76 6.67 13.92
C ALA A 7 -10.21 7.62 12.79
N THR A 8 -9.30 8.47 12.32
CA THR A 8 -9.59 9.41 11.22
C THR A 8 -9.84 8.68 9.91
N SER A 9 -9.01 7.67 9.58
CA SER A 9 -9.18 6.90 8.34
C SER A 9 -10.51 6.15 8.31
N GLU A 10 -10.96 5.59 9.43
CA GLU A 10 -12.26 4.92 9.54
C GLU A 10 -13.44 5.86 9.26
N VAL A 11 -13.38 7.11 9.71
CA VAL A 11 -14.43 8.12 9.42
C VAL A 11 -14.53 8.35 7.92
N PHE A 12 -13.41 8.56 7.23
CA PHE A 12 -13.41 8.80 5.79
C PHE A 12 -13.87 7.58 4.98
N VAL A 13 -13.46 6.37 5.38
CA VAL A 13 -13.91 5.12 4.74
C VAL A 13 -15.42 4.93 4.93
N THR A 14 -15.93 5.20 6.12
CA THR A 14 -17.36 5.10 6.42
C THR A 14 -18.17 6.10 5.60
N ALA A 15 -17.73 7.36 5.56
CA ALA A 15 -18.36 8.40 4.75
C ALA A 15 -18.35 8.03 3.26
N PHE A 16 -17.23 7.57 2.72
CA PHE A 16 -17.12 7.12 1.34
C PHE A 16 -18.06 5.95 1.03
N ARG A 17 -18.15 4.96 1.92
CA ARG A 17 -19.04 3.79 1.75
C ARG A 17 -20.52 4.17 1.74
N ALA A 18 -20.90 5.18 2.53
CA ALA A 18 -22.27 5.69 2.59
C ALA A 18 -22.72 6.44 1.31
N LEU A 19 -21.78 6.85 0.45
CA LEU A 19 -22.12 7.55 -0.79
C LEU A 19 -22.89 6.66 -1.79
N PRO A 20 -23.80 7.24 -2.59
CA PRO A 20 -24.39 6.55 -3.73
C PRO A 20 -23.32 6.06 -4.71
N LYS A 21 -23.58 4.92 -5.38
CA LYS A 21 -22.61 4.26 -6.27
C LYS A 21 -21.97 5.23 -7.30
N LYS A 22 -22.78 6.04 -7.98
CA LYS A 22 -22.31 7.02 -8.98
C LYS A 22 -21.34 8.05 -8.39
N VAL A 23 -21.56 8.45 -7.13
CA VAL A 23 -20.68 9.41 -6.44
C VAL A 23 -19.39 8.72 -6.03
N ARG A 24 -19.43 7.47 -5.56
CA ARG A 24 -18.21 6.69 -5.29
C ARG A 24 -17.35 6.54 -6.54
N GLU A 25 -17.96 6.23 -7.68
CA GLU A 25 -17.26 6.14 -8.97
C GLU A 25 -16.59 7.47 -9.35
N ALA A 26 -17.29 8.59 -9.17
CA ALA A 26 -16.73 9.92 -9.43
C ALA A 26 -15.57 10.26 -8.51
N VAL A 27 -15.67 9.92 -7.22
CA VAL A 27 -14.58 10.10 -6.23
C VAL A 27 -13.36 9.27 -6.63
N VAL A 28 -13.54 7.98 -6.93
CA VAL A 28 -12.43 7.11 -7.37
C VAL A 28 -11.79 7.66 -8.64
N LYS A 29 -12.59 8.07 -9.64
CA LYS A 29 -12.07 8.67 -10.87
C LYS A 29 -11.27 9.94 -10.61
N LYS A 30 -11.68 10.76 -9.63
CA LYS A 30 -10.96 11.96 -9.23
C LYS A 30 -9.63 11.62 -8.54
N MET A 31 -9.62 10.63 -7.65
CA MET A 31 -8.39 10.16 -7.01
C MET A 31 -7.40 9.60 -8.04
N LEU A 32 -7.87 8.78 -8.98
CA LEU A 32 -7.03 8.22 -10.05
C LEU A 32 -6.52 9.26 -11.06
N SER A 33 -7.05 10.49 -11.05
CA SER A 33 -6.50 11.59 -11.88
C SER A 33 -5.25 12.23 -11.26
N ASP A 34 -4.97 11.94 -9.99
CA ASP A 34 -3.75 12.32 -9.31
C ASP A 34 -2.67 11.26 -9.57
N LYS A 35 -1.56 11.70 -10.18
CA LYS A 35 -0.48 10.81 -10.58
C LYS A 35 0.25 10.20 -9.38
N GLU A 36 0.55 11.02 -8.37
CA GLU A 36 1.28 10.58 -7.17
C GLU A 36 0.46 9.55 -6.41
N PHE A 37 -0.83 9.83 -6.21
CA PHE A 37 -1.74 8.89 -5.58
C PHE A 37 -1.84 7.55 -6.34
N MET A 38 -1.88 7.60 -7.67
CA MET A 38 -1.96 6.39 -8.49
C MET A 38 -0.70 5.54 -8.37
N GLU A 39 0.48 6.16 -8.36
CA GLU A 39 1.76 5.46 -8.15
C GLU A 39 1.79 4.77 -6.78
N ASP A 40 1.48 5.51 -5.71
CA ASP A 40 1.43 4.97 -4.34
C ASP A 40 0.41 3.83 -4.18
N LEU A 41 -0.75 3.95 -4.83
CA LEU A 41 -1.80 2.93 -4.80
C LEU A 41 -1.33 1.63 -5.47
N LEU A 42 -0.66 1.73 -6.62
CA LEU A 42 -0.14 0.57 -7.33
C LEU A 42 0.97 -0.12 -6.53
N ASP A 43 1.90 0.65 -5.98
CA ASP A 43 3.00 0.13 -5.17
C ASP A 43 2.47 -0.59 -3.93
N THR A 44 1.52 0.02 -3.21
CA THR A 44 0.87 -0.59 -2.05
C THR A 44 0.16 -1.89 -2.43
N ALA A 45 -0.59 -1.90 -3.54
CA ALA A 45 -1.29 -3.10 -4.00
C ALA A 45 -0.32 -4.23 -4.35
N ILE A 46 0.80 -3.92 -5.01
CA ILE A 46 1.87 -4.89 -5.32
C ILE A 46 2.48 -5.44 -4.04
N ILE A 47 2.82 -4.58 -3.08
CA ILE A 47 3.38 -5.01 -1.79
C ILE A 47 2.43 -5.97 -1.08
N GLU A 48 1.14 -5.61 -0.96
CA GLU A 48 0.14 -6.45 -0.29
C GLU A 48 -0.09 -7.78 -1.01
N GLN A 49 -0.09 -7.80 -2.35
CA GLN A 49 -0.17 -9.03 -3.13
C GLN A 49 1.03 -9.95 -2.84
N ARG A 50 2.22 -9.37 -2.72
CA ARG A 50 3.48 -10.10 -2.57
C ARG A 50 3.83 -10.44 -1.12
N ARG A 51 3.08 -9.94 -0.12
CA ARG A 51 3.30 -10.27 1.30
C ARG A 51 3.31 -11.77 1.62
N LYS A 52 2.63 -12.58 0.81
CA LYS A 52 2.56 -14.05 0.98
C LYS A 52 3.70 -14.80 0.27
N GLU A 53 4.49 -14.12 -0.55
CA GLU A 53 5.66 -14.71 -1.18
C GLU A 53 6.72 -15.01 -0.12
N ARG A 54 7.57 -16.02 -0.39
CA ARG A 54 8.75 -16.22 0.45
C ARG A 54 9.63 -14.99 0.32
N SER A 55 9.68 -14.19 1.38
CA SER A 55 10.64 -13.13 1.52
C SER A 55 11.96 -13.70 2.05
N ARG A 56 13.01 -12.93 1.84
CA ARG A 56 14.33 -13.20 2.38
C ARG A 56 14.77 -11.97 3.15
N ASP A 57 15.40 -12.18 4.29
CA ASP A 57 15.97 -11.08 5.06
C ASP A 57 17.11 -10.42 4.26
N LEU A 58 17.11 -9.08 4.24
CA LEU A 58 18.06 -8.31 3.45
C LEU A 58 19.49 -8.47 4.00
N ASP A 59 19.65 -8.49 5.32
CA ASP A 59 20.96 -8.62 5.95
C ASP A 59 21.54 -10.01 5.70
N GLU A 60 20.69 -11.04 5.74
CA GLU A 60 21.07 -12.41 5.38
C GLU A 60 21.55 -12.50 3.92
N TYR A 61 20.81 -11.88 2.98
CA TYR A 61 21.20 -11.80 1.57
C TYR A 61 22.55 -11.10 1.37
N LEU A 62 22.73 -9.94 2.01
CA LEU A 62 23.96 -9.17 1.90
C LEU A 62 25.15 -9.91 2.51
N ALA A 63 24.94 -10.65 3.61
CA ALA A 63 25.99 -11.46 4.23
C ALA A 63 26.45 -12.61 3.33
N GLU A 64 25.54 -13.29 2.63
CA GLU A 64 25.89 -14.30 1.63
C GLU A 64 26.63 -13.71 0.43
N ARG A 65 26.12 -12.62 -0.15
CA ARG A 65 26.76 -11.93 -1.28
C ARG A 65 28.20 -11.51 -0.97
N ARG A 66 28.46 -10.98 0.23
CA ARG A 66 29.83 -10.64 0.63
C ARG A 66 30.73 -11.88 0.65
N LYS A 67 30.26 -13.02 1.15
CA LYS A 67 31.03 -14.28 1.17
C LYS A 67 31.34 -14.83 -0.23
N GLU A 68 30.44 -14.62 -1.19
CA GLU A 68 30.66 -14.99 -2.60
C GLU A 68 31.74 -14.14 -3.28
N VAL A 69 31.83 -12.85 -2.94
CA VAL A 69 32.81 -11.92 -3.54
C VAL A 69 34.24 -12.16 -3.02
N TYR A 70 34.40 -12.77 -1.85
CA TYR A 70 35.70 -13.07 -1.24
C TYR A 70 36.09 -14.57 -1.33
N ARG A 71 35.41 -15.34 -2.18
CA ARG A 71 35.82 -16.70 -2.59
C ARG A 71 36.44 -16.67 -3.98
#